data_AF-A0A257RWR5-F1
#
_entry.id   AF-A0A257RWR5-F1
#
_cell.length_a   1.000
_cell.length_b   1.000
_cell.length_c   1.000
_cell.angle_alpha   90.00
_cell.angle_beta   90.00
_cell.angle_gamma   90.00
#
_symmetry.space_group_name_H-M   'P 1'
#
loop_
_entity.id
_entity.type
_entity.pdbx_description
1 polymer ?
#
loop_
_entity_poly.entity_id
_entity_poly.type
_entity_poly.pdbx_seq_one_letter_code
_entity_poly.pdbx_strand_id
1 'polypeptide(L)' 'MKLSAPQIRVRKRRYGAAPLVMVTAYDEPGARFAAAAGVDFILVGDSLANVVLGHEDTLHVTVEAMCHHVRAVAAAHP' A
#
# COMPACT_ATOMS: atom_id res chain seq x y z
N MET A 1 -11.31 0.00 -4.73
CA MET A 1 -10.89 -1.21 -5.49
C MET A 1 -10.78 -2.39 -4.51
N LYS A 2 -11.36 -3.57 -4.74
CA LYS A 2 -11.42 -4.64 -3.69
C LYS A 2 -10.97 -6.01 -4.19
N LEU A 3 -9.66 -6.20 -4.35
CA LEU A 3 -9.06 -7.53 -4.44
C LEU A 3 -8.77 -8.05 -3.02
N SER A 4 -9.55 -9.03 -2.60
CA SER A 4 -9.36 -9.75 -1.34
C SER A 4 -8.23 -10.79 -1.45
N ALA A 5 -7.62 -11.16 -0.32
CA ALA A 5 -6.57 -12.18 -0.28
C ALA A 5 -6.91 -13.51 -1.02
N PRO A 6 -8.15 -14.05 -0.92
CA PRO A 6 -8.55 -15.21 -1.73
C PRO A 6 -8.49 -14.96 -3.23
N GLN A 7 -8.93 -13.79 -3.71
CA GLN A 7 -8.89 -13.44 -5.14
C GLN A 7 -7.46 -13.29 -5.65
N ILE A 8 -6.56 -12.73 -4.83
CA ILE A 8 -5.12 -12.67 -5.11
C ILE A 8 -4.55 -14.07 -5.32
N ARG A 9 -4.85 -14.99 -4.39
CA ARG A 9 -4.37 -16.38 -4.45
C ARG A 9 -4.82 -17.08 -5.73
N VAL A 10 -6.07 -16.86 -6.15
CA VAL A 10 -6.60 -17.42 -7.39
C VAL A 10 -5.91 -16.82 -8.61
N ARG A 11 -5.77 -15.48 -8.69
CA ARG A 11 -5.07 -14.82 -9.83
C ARG A 11 -3.62 -15.30 -9.95
N LYS A 12 -2.88 -15.42 -8.85
CA LYS A 12 -1.48 -15.89 -8.86
C LYS A 12 -1.30 -17.32 -9.42
N ARG A 13 -2.34 -18.17 -9.35
CA ARG A 13 -2.28 -19.56 -9.83
C ARG A 13 -2.86 -19.76 -11.22
N ARG A 14 -3.52 -18.73 -11.78
CA ARG A 14 -4.14 -18.81 -13.11
C ARG A 14 -3.07 -18.59 -14.18
N TYR A 15 -2.87 -19.58 -15.03
CA TYR A 15 -1.99 -19.47 -16.20
C TYR A 15 -2.44 -18.32 -17.11
N GLY A 16 -1.49 -17.50 -17.55
CA GLY A 16 -1.76 -16.33 -18.40
C GLY A 16 -2.43 -15.15 -17.70
N ALA A 17 -2.58 -15.16 -16.37
CA ALA A 17 -3.07 -13.98 -15.66
C ALA A 17 -2.06 -12.82 -15.71
N ALA A 18 -2.56 -11.61 -15.89
CA ALA A 18 -1.74 -10.40 -15.82
C ALA A 18 -1.05 -10.29 -14.45
N PRO A 19 0.21 -9.82 -14.39
CA PRO A 19 0.91 -9.55 -13.14
C PRO A 19 0.10 -8.62 -12.23
N LEU A 20 0.26 -8.83 -10.93
CA LEU A 20 -0.34 -7.97 -9.91
C LEU A 20 0.56 -6.77 -9.65
N VAL A 21 -0.01 -5.58 -9.61
CA VAL A 21 0.70 -4.31 -9.40
C VAL A 21 0.46 -3.80 -7.98
N MET A 22 1.53 -3.47 -7.27
CA MET A 22 1.46 -2.89 -5.93
C MET A 22 2.43 -1.72 -5.83
N VAL A 23 2.00 -0.65 -5.18
CA VAL A 23 2.83 0.53 -4.89
C VAL A 23 2.68 0.90 -3.43
N THR A 24 3.68 1.59 -2.89
CA THR A 24 3.55 2.19 -1.57
C THR A 24 2.85 3.54 -1.66
N ALA A 25 2.04 3.85 -0.65
CA ALA A 25 1.52 5.19 -0.40
C ALA A 25 1.37 5.36 1.11
N TYR A 26 1.48 6.60 1.58
CA TYR A 26 1.57 6.89 3.02
C TYR A 26 0.57 7.95 3.48
N ASP A 27 -0.16 8.56 2.56
CA ASP A 27 -1.13 9.61 2.84
C ASP A 27 -2.35 9.50 1.92
N GLU A 28 -3.35 10.34 2.20
CA GLU A 28 -4.61 10.36 1.48
C GLU A 28 -4.44 10.73 -0.01
N PRO A 29 -3.68 11.78 -0.38
CA PRO A 29 -3.50 12.13 -1.80
C PRO A 29 -2.75 11.05 -2.59
N GLY A 30 -1.68 10.49 -2.03
CA GLY A 30 -0.91 9.41 -2.67
C GLY A 30 -1.76 8.17 -2.90
N ALA A 31 -2.63 7.83 -1.95
CA ALA A 31 -3.58 6.74 -2.11
C ALA A 31 -4.60 6.99 -3.23
N ARG A 32 -5.11 8.21 -3.37
CA ARG A 32 -5.99 8.58 -4.50
C ARG A 32 -5.30 8.43 -5.85
N PHE A 33 -4.06 8.91 -5.98
CA PHE A 33 -3.32 8.80 -7.23
C PHE A 33 -3.01 7.35 -7.58
N ALA A 34 -2.61 6.54 -6.60
CA ALA A 34 -2.38 5.12 -6.78
C ALA A 34 -3.66 4.39 -7.25
N ALA A 35 -4.80 4.67 -6.62
CA ALA A 35 -6.09 4.10 -7.02
C ALA A 35 -6.51 4.53 -8.44
N ALA A 36 -6.35 5.82 -8.78
CA ALA A 36 -6.63 6.33 -10.11
C ALA A 36 -5.72 5.72 -11.20
N ALA A 37 -4.49 5.35 -10.84
CA ALA A 37 -3.56 4.65 -11.71
C ALA A 37 -3.90 3.16 -11.90
N GLY A 38 -4.87 2.61 -11.16
CA GLY A 38 -5.35 1.24 -11.33
C GLY A 38 -4.45 0.15 -10.74
N VAL A 39 -3.64 0.48 -9.72
CA VAL A 39 -2.80 -0.51 -9.01
C VAL A 39 -3.66 -1.51 -8.25
N ASP A 40 -3.30 -2.79 -8.22
CA ASP A 40 -4.09 -3.82 -7.53
C ASP A 40 -4.10 -3.63 -5.99
N PHE A 41 -3.01 -3.12 -5.40
CA PHE A 41 -2.87 -2.90 -3.96
C PHE A 41 -2.03 -1.66 -3.62
N ILE A 42 -2.34 -1.07 -2.47
CA ILE A 42 -1.50 -0.07 -1.80
C ILE A 42 -0.89 -0.71 -0.57
N LEU A 43 0.43 -0.56 -0.40
CA LEU A 43 1.16 -1.01 0.79
C LEU A 43 1.58 0.19 1.63
N VAL A 44 1.08 0.26 2.86
CA VAL A 44 1.66 1.12 3.90
C VAL A 44 2.80 0.34 4.56
N GLY A 45 4.01 0.49 4.00
CA GLY A 45 5.21 -0.20 4.44
C GLY A 45 6.05 0.62 5.43
N ASP A 46 6.94 -0.05 6.15
CA ASP A 46 7.90 0.55 7.08
C ASP A 46 8.94 1.44 6.39
N SER A 47 9.08 1.33 5.05
CA SER A 47 9.80 2.30 4.21
C SER A 47 9.31 3.74 4.35
N LEU A 48 8.12 3.94 4.94
CA LEU A 48 7.66 5.21 5.53
C LEU A 48 8.77 5.92 6.33
N ALA A 49 9.50 5.16 7.15
CA ALA A 49 10.59 5.65 7.99
C ALA A 49 11.61 6.44 7.18
N ASN A 50 12.03 5.89 6.04
CA ASN A 50 13.03 6.52 5.19
C ASN A 50 12.45 7.65 4.36
N VAL A 51 11.38 7.36 3.61
CA VAL A 51 10.93 8.24 2.52
C VAL A 51 9.99 9.35 2.97
N VAL A 52 9.43 9.24 4.17
CA VAL A 52 8.51 10.24 4.75
C VAL A 52 9.07 10.85 6.04
N LEU A 53 9.61 10.02 6.94
CA LEU A 53 10.07 10.47 8.26
C LEU A 53 11.57 10.82 8.30
N GLY A 54 12.33 10.51 7.25
CA GLY A 54 13.74 10.85 7.13
C GLY A 54 14.70 10.06 8.02
N HIS A 55 14.30 8.88 8.49
CA HIS A 55 15.17 7.97 9.24
C HIS A 55 16.19 7.29 8.31
N GLU A 56 17.36 6.93 8.86
CA GLU A 56 18.39 6.21 8.12
C GLU A 56 17.98 4.75 7.81
N ASP A 57 17.16 4.15 8.68
CA ASP A 57 16.64 2.79 8.54
C ASP A 57 15.15 2.72 8.95
N THR A 58 14.57 1.53 8.82
CA THR A 58 13.16 1.28 9.19
C THR A 58 12.97 0.78 10.63
N LEU A 59 14.06 0.58 11.40
CA LEU A 59 13.98 -0.02 12.74
C LEU A 59 13.32 0.91 13.77
N HIS A 60 13.32 2.21 13.49
CA HIS A 60 12.86 3.24 14.41
C HIS A 60 11.38 3.61 14.23
N VAL A 61 10.69 3.05 13.23
CA VAL A 61 9.26 3.36 13.03
C VAL A 61 8.39 2.60 14.02
N THR A 62 7.47 3.31 14.67
CA THR A 62 6.56 2.71 15.65
C THR A 62 5.28 2.20 14.99
N VAL A 63 4.61 1.24 15.65
CA VAL A 63 3.28 0.77 15.22
C VAL A 63 2.26 1.92 15.22
N GLU A 64 2.36 2.86 16.16
CA GLU A 64 1.47 4.03 16.21
C GLU A 64 1.64 4.93 15.00
N ALA A 65 2.88 5.20 14.58
CA ALA A 65 3.16 5.92 13.35
C ALA A 65 2.60 5.18 12.14
N MET A 66 2.83 3.86 12.03
CA MET A 66 2.24 3.04 10.97
C MET A 66 0.71 3.12 10.95
N CYS A 67 0.05 2.99 12.10
CA CYS A 67 -1.40 3.11 12.24
C CYS A 67 -1.93 4.48 11.80
N HIS A 68 -1.19 5.57 12.09
CA HIS A 68 -1.55 6.91 11.61
C HIS A 68 -1.59 6.96 10.07
N HIS A 69 -0.54 6.47 9.40
CA HIS A 69 -0.46 6.47 7.94
C HIS A 69 -1.45 5.49 7.29
N VAL A 70 -1.71 4.34 7.91
CA VAL A 70 -2.79 3.43 7.47
C VAL A 70 -4.14 4.11 7.49
N ARG A 71 -4.47 4.86 8.55
CA ARG A 71 -5.74 5.62 8.62
C ARG A 71 -5.82 6.68 7.53
N ALA A 72 -4.73 7.41 7.26
CA ALA A 72 -4.69 8.42 6.22
C ALA A 72 -4.94 7.81 4.82
N VAL A 73 -4.27 6.71 4.50
CA VAL A 73 -4.48 5.97 3.23
C VAL A 73 -5.90 5.41 3.13
N ALA A 74 -6.43 4.84 4.21
CA ALA A 74 -7.78 4.28 4.23
C ALA A 74 -8.86 5.36 4.03
N ALA A 75 -8.64 6.59 4.50
CA ALA A 75 -9.56 7.71 4.34
C ALA A 75 -9.77 8.13 2.87
N ALA A 76 -8.84 7.79 1.98
CA ALA A 76 -8.99 8.02 0.53
C ALA A 76 -10.05 7.11 -0.12
N HIS A 77 -10.52 6.07 0.59
CA HIS A 77 -11.41 5.03 0.06
C HIS A 77 -10.96 4.47 -1.32
N PRO A 78 -9.69 4.06 -1.46
CA PRO A 78 -9.12 3.64 -2.75
C PRO A 78 -9.73 2.34 -3.33
#